data_AF-A0A839AKI0-F1
#
_entry.id   AF-A0A839AKI0-F1
#
_cell.length_a   1.000
_cell.length_b   1.000
_cell.length_c   1.000
_cell.angle_alpha   90.00
_cell.angle_beta   90.00
_cell.angle_gamma   90.00
#
_symmetry.space_group_name_H-M   'P 1'
#
loop_
_entity.id
_entity.type
_entity.pdbx_description
1 polymer ?
#
loop_
_entity_poly.entity_id
_entity_poly.type
_entity_poly.pdbx_seq_one_letter_code
_entity_poly.pdbx_strand_id
1 'polypeptide(L)' 'MEPANPIFVLTLLVLGFSSMIITITGIIKILKNDFKGEKVTWILILMIAFIGPILYLLKGRKLIVKKNKAV' A
#
# COMPACT_ATOMS: atom_id res chain seq x y z
N MET A 1 -1.60 -13.35 33.63
CA MET A 1 -1.40 -12.80 32.27
C MET A 1 -1.27 -13.99 31.35
N GLU A 2 -2.32 -14.31 30.59
CA GLU A 2 -2.26 -15.42 29.63
C GLU A 2 -1.22 -15.08 28.55
N PRO A 3 -0.37 -16.04 28.13
CA PRO A 3 0.57 -15.81 27.05
C PRO A 3 -0.22 -15.52 25.77
N ALA A 4 0.17 -14.46 25.05
CA ALA A 4 -0.42 -14.14 23.77
C ALA A 4 -0.31 -15.36 22.84
N ASN A 5 -1.43 -15.77 22.24
CA ASN A 5 -1.47 -16.92 21.36
C ASN A 5 -0.42 -16.72 20.24
N PRO A 6 0.52 -17.67 20.03
CA PRO A 6 1.58 -17.51 19.04
C PRO A 6 1.04 -17.26 17.63
N ILE A 7 -0.13 -17.81 17.29
CA ILE A 7 -0.81 -17.58 16.01
C ILE A 7 -1.24 -16.12 15.86
N PHE A 8 -1.73 -15.51 16.95
CA PHE A 8 -2.13 -14.11 16.96
C PHE A 8 -0.94 -13.18 16.74
N VAL A 9 0.18 -13.45 17.44
CA VAL A 9 1.43 -12.69 17.27
C VAL A 9 1.95 -12.81 15.83
N LEU A 10 1.94 -14.02 15.27
CA LEU A 10 2.36 -14.26 13.89
C LEU A 10 1.50 -13.49 12.89
N THR A 11 0.18 -13.48 13.10
CA THR A 11 -0.79 -12.78 12.24
C THR A 11 -0.55 -11.28 12.26
N LEU A 12 -0.34 -10.69 13.45
CA LEU A 12 -0.01 -9.27 13.61
C LEU A 12 1.30 -8.90 12.91
N LEU A 13 2.33 -9.76 13.03
CA LEU A 13 3.61 -9.57 12.37
C LEU A 13 3.43 -9.55 10.84
N VAL A 14 2.75 -10.55 10.29
CA VAL A 14 2.51 -10.64 8.84
C VAL A 14 1.71 -9.47 8.32
N LEU A 15 0.65 -9.05 9.02
CA LEU A 15 -0.16 -7.89 8.63
C LEU A 15 0.66 -6.60 8.68
N GLY A 16 1.42 -6.37 9.75
CA GLY A 16 2.28 -5.20 9.91
C GLY A 16 3.33 -5.09 8.81
N PHE A 17 4.07 -6.18 8.56
CA PHE A 17 5.07 -6.23 7.50
C PHE A 17 4.45 -6.05 6.11
N SER A 18 3.31 -6.70 5.84
CA SER A 18 2.61 -6.56 4.57
C SER A 18 2.18 -5.11 4.33
N SER A 19 1.63 -4.45 5.35
CA SER A 19 1.24 -3.04 5.30
C SER A 19 2.43 -2.14 4.93
N MET A 20 3.56 -2.32 5.61
CA MET A 20 4.78 -1.55 5.35
C MET A 20 5.30 -1.74 3.92
N ILE A 21 5.34 -2.99 3.44
CA ILE A 21 5.77 -3.32 2.07
C ILE A 21 4.84 -2.67 1.04
N ILE A 22 3.53 -2.75 1.24
CA ILE A 22 2.55 -2.15 0.31
C ILE A 22 2.69 -0.63 0.30
N THR A 23 2.89 0.02 1.46
CA THR A 23 3.09 1.47 1.53
C THR A 23 4.33 1.89 0.75
N ILE A 24 5.49 1.28 1.00
CA ILE A 24 6.75 1.62 0.31
C ILE A 24 6.62 1.39 -1.20
N THR A 25 6.17 0.19 -1.60
CA THR A 25 6.03 -0.15 -3.02
C THR A 25 4.98 0.71 -3.72
N GLY A 26 3.92 1.11 -3.00
CA GLY A 26 2.89 2.01 -3.49
C GLY A 26 3.40 3.42 -3.75
N ILE A 27 4.14 3.99 -2.80
CA ILE A 27 4.77 5.31 -2.95
C ILE A 27 5.75 5.29 -4.13
N ILE A 28 6.63 4.29 -4.20
CA ILE A 28 7.58 4.13 -5.32
C ILE A 28 6.84 4.07 -6.65
N LYS A 29 5.74 3.31 -6.74
CA LYS A 29 4.96 3.21 -7.97
C LYS A 29 4.28 4.53 -8.35
N ILE A 30 3.73 5.27 -7.39
CA ILE A 30 3.10 6.59 -7.63
C ILE A 30 4.13 7.61 -8.10
N LEU A 31 5.33 7.60 -7.51
CA LEU A 31 6.41 8.50 -7.89
C LEU A 31 6.98 8.18 -9.28
N LYS A 32 7.22 6.90 -9.57
CA LYS A 32 7.88 6.46 -10.82
C LYS A 32 6.96 6.40 -12.05
N ASN A 33 5.65 6.35 -11.88
CA ASN A 33 4.72 6.24 -13.00
C ASN A 33 3.88 7.53 -13.16
N ASP A 34 3.27 7.67 -14.33
CA ASP A 34 2.19 8.62 -14.52
C ASP A 34 0.98 8.17 -13.72
N PHE A 35 0.43 9.08 -12.93
CA PHE A 35 -0.60 8.80 -11.96
C PHE A 35 -1.77 9.75 -12.20
N LYS A 36 -2.97 9.21 -12.42
CA LYS A 36 -4.16 10.00 -12.76
C LYS A 36 -4.71 10.84 -11.61
N GLY A 37 -4.32 10.53 -10.37
CA GLY A 37 -4.70 11.31 -9.19
C GLY A 37 -3.63 12.31 -8.78
N GLU A 38 -3.91 13.06 -7.72
CA GLU A 38 -2.90 13.90 -7.09
C GLU A 38 -1.89 13.02 -6.33
N LYS A 39 -0.62 13.03 -6.77
CA LYS A 39 0.43 12.17 -6.23
C LYS A 39 0.65 12.41 -4.74
N VAL A 40 0.72 13.67 -4.31
CA VAL A 40 0.96 14.06 -2.91
C VAL A 40 -0.16 13.54 -2.01
N THR A 41 -1.42 13.78 -2.38
CA THR A 41 -2.59 13.28 -1.65
C THR A 41 -2.59 11.76 -1.51
N TRP A 42 -2.22 11.03 -2.55
CA TRP A 42 -2.15 9.56 -2.47
C TRP A 42 -0.97 9.04 -1.66
N ILE A 43 0.16 9.74 -1.63
CA ILE A 43 1.28 9.45 -0.74
C ILE A 43 0.85 9.66 0.72
N LEU A 44 0.15 10.75 1.02
CA LEU A 44 -0.41 11.00 2.36
C LEU A 44 -1.40 9.91 2.77
N ILE A 45 -2.31 9.49 1.88
CA ILE A 45 -3.23 8.39 2.13
C ILE A 45 -2.45 7.10 2.45
N LEU A 46 -1.41 6.78 1.69
CA LEU A 46 -0.57 5.59 1.90
C LEU A 46 0.16 5.57 3.25
N MET A 47 0.44 6.73 3.84
CA MET A 47 1.06 6.86 5.16
C MET A 47 0.08 6.59 6.32
N ILE A 48 -1.23 6.50 6.05
CA ILE A 48 -2.24 6.21 7.07
C ILE A 48 -2.27 4.70 7.39
N ALA A 49 -1.42 4.26 8.31
CA ALA A 49 -1.40 2.93 8.93
C ALA A 49 -1.81 1.80 7.95
N PHE A 50 -2.81 0.97 8.31
CA PHE A 50 -3.33 -0.09 7.46
C PHE A 50 -4.32 0.41 6.38
N ILE A 51 -5.00 1.53 6.65
CA ILE A 51 -6.06 2.07 5.79
C ILE A 51 -5.49 2.50 4.43
N GLY A 52 -4.34 3.16 4.43
CA GLY A 52 -3.61 3.61 3.26
C GLY A 52 -3.29 2.49 2.27
N PRO A 53 -2.51 1.47 2.67
CA PRO A 53 -2.18 0.35 1.80
C PRO A 53 -3.42 -0.43 1.34
N ILE A 54 -4.46 -0.57 2.17
CA ILE A 54 -5.75 -1.16 1.75
C ILE A 54 -6.40 -0.32 0.63
N LEU A 55 -6.55 0.99 0.83
CA LEU A 55 -7.12 1.91 -0.18
C LEU A 55 -6.29 1.92 -1.48
N TYR A 56 -4.97 1.84 -1.35
CA TYR A 56 -4.08 1.75 -2.50
C TYR A 56 -4.29 0.45 -3.27
N LEU A 57 -4.42 -0.69 -2.60
CA LEU A 57 -4.72 -1.97 -3.26
C LEU A 57 -6.09 -1.97 -3.93
N LEU A 58 -7.10 -1.28 -3.38
CA LEU A 58 -8.45 -1.25 -3.94
C LEU A 58 -8.59 -0.25 -5.10
N LYS A 59 -8.15 1.00 -4.90
CA LYS A 59 -8.34 2.11 -5.83
C LYS A 59 -7.02 2.67 -6.36
N GLY A 60 -6.03 2.92 -5.49
CA GLY A 60 -4.79 3.61 -5.87
C GLY A 60 -4.02 2.94 -7.01
N ARG A 61 -3.90 1.61 -7.00
CA ARG A 61 -3.23 0.84 -8.06
C ARG A 61 -3.85 1.05 -9.45
N LYS A 62 -5.15 1.35 -9.53
CA LYS A 62 -5.87 1.52 -10.80
C LYS A 62 -5.66 2.91 -11.41
N LEU A 63 -5.21 3.87 -10.59
CA LEU A 63 -4.90 5.22 -11.01
C LEU A 63 -3.52 5.35 -11.65
N ILE A 64 -2.69 4.31 -11.53
CA ILE A 64 -1.40 4.24 -12.24
C ILE A 64 -1.70 4.03 -13.73
N VAL A 65 -1.27 4.99 -14.56
CA VAL A 65 -1.38 4.89 -16.02
C VAL A 65 -0.40 3.81 -16.47
N LYS A 66 -0.94 2.67 -16.87
CA LYS A 66 -0.14 1.69 -17.59
C LYS A 66 0.16 2.30 -18.96
N LYS A 67 1.41 2.68 -19.20
CA LYS A 67 1.87 3.04 -20.54
C LYS A 67 1.64 1.80 -21.40
N ASN A 68 0.51 1.73 -22.10
CA ASN A 68 0.29 0.71 -23.11
C ASN A 68 1.42 0.94 -24.12
N LYS A 69 2.32 -0.04 -24.25
CA LYS A 69 3.21 -0.10 -25.40
C LYS A 69 2.27 -0.12 -26.60
N ALA A 70 2.18 1.00 -27.32
CA ALA A 70 1.60 1.01 -28.65
C ALA A 70 2.44 0.02 -29.46
N VAL A 71 1.83 -1.12 -29.78
CA VAL A 71 2.35 -2.08 -30.76
C VAL A 71 1.97 -1.54 -32.13
#